data_AF-A0A7X8HMH9-F1
#
_entry.id   AF-A0A7X8HMH9-F1
#
_cell.length_a   1.000
_cell.length_b   1.000
_cell.length_c   1.000
_cell.angle_alpha   90.00
_cell.angle_beta   90.00
_cell.angle_gamma   90.00
#
_symmetry.space_group_name_H-M   'P 1'
#
loop_
_entity.id
_entity.type
_entity.pdbx_description
1 polymer ?
#
loop_
_entity_poly.entity_id
_entity_poly.type
_entity_poly.pdbx_seq_one_letter_code
_entity_poly.pdbx_strand_id
1 'polypeptide(L)'
;MNFKIIIESFKFYKLKSDKAVKLWLVLIILIRSAVTMLPIGDRNFVFMSYYLTGEFFETGKIVLPTTGNLIIFGLYSIGTFLAICIGLIYAEVFILENESKRTDRIRLSSNDIFMVPVKKIGKGERFQDIDQLTEYVKKTFLPSDFKRFADNKDKPKQKLPYVRTALKDLLRFIPGLLLLILLLLIVLLISSTLIMIPFIIVLFILLFTPLNYMYTKNKLARSMELSYAQTKGAKLTMFVSFAILNIILNFVITLFQLMLSDYHYSYLVIEAVIYTFRVLSTARLYSLFYQMLALRQPYTV
;
A
#
# COMPACT_ATOMS: atom_id res chain seq x y z
N MET A 1 -0.44 11.39 16.52
CA MET A 1 -0.60 9.98 16.14
C MET A 1 -0.17 9.68 14.69
N ASN A 2 -0.61 10.44 13.69
CA ASN A 2 -0.27 10.18 12.26
C ASN A 2 1.24 10.24 11.96
N PHE A 3 1.98 11.17 12.55
CA PHE A 3 3.41 11.30 12.27
C PHE A 3 4.25 10.10 12.75
N LYS A 4 3.90 9.51 13.90
CA LYS A 4 4.55 8.30 14.43
C LYS A 4 4.33 7.11 13.48
N ILE A 5 3.12 6.96 12.95
CA ILE A 5 2.80 5.92 11.94
C ILE A 5 3.62 6.11 10.66
N ILE A 6 3.79 7.36 10.21
CA ILE A 6 4.59 7.68 9.02
C ILE A 6 6.08 7.39 9.26
N ILE A 7 6.64 7.76 10.43
CA ILE A 7 8.02 7.41 10.77
C ILE A 7 8.20 5.88 10.80
N GLU A 8 7.25 5.15 11.40
CA GLU A 8 7.29 3.69 11.43
C GLU A 8 7.15 3.05 10.04
N SER A 9 6.52 3.72 9.08
CA SER A 9 6.41 3.20 7.72
C SER A 9 7.73 3.24 6.96
N PHE A 10 8.61 4.22 7.25
CA PHE A 10 9.96 4.26 6.70
C PHE A 10 10.90 3.18 7.27
N LYS A 11 10.56 2.56 8.41
CA LYS A 11 11.32 1.47 9.02
C LYS A 11 11.00 0.10 8.38
N PHE A 12 10.86 0.06 7.05
CA PHE A 12 10.50 -1.17 6.33
C PHE A 12 11.56 -2.28 6.44
N TYR A 13 12.81 -1.92 6.74
CA TYR A 13 13.89 -2.88 6.99
C TYR A 13 13.73 -3.64 8.33
N LYS A 14 12.87 -3.17 9.25
CA LYS A 14 12.60 -3.84 10.53
C LYS A 14 11.60 -4.99 10.36
N LEU A 15 12.03 -6.04 9.66
CA LEU A 15 11.37 -7.36 9.62
C LEU A 15 12.36 -8.43 10.09
N LYS A 16 11.87 -9.50 10.72
CA LYS A 16 12.71 -10.65 11.10
C LYS A 16 13.30 -11.33 9.86
N SER A 17 12.61 -11.24 8.72
CA SER A 17 13.00 -11.76 7.41
C SER A 17 13.92 -10.79 6.62
N ASP A 18 14.98 -10.27 7.24
CA ASP A 18 15.90 -9.28 6.65
C ASP A 18 16.44 -9.67 5.25
N LYS A 19 16.81 -10.95 5.06
CA LYS A 19 17.27 -11.45 3.75
C LYS A 19 16.23 -11.31 2.64
N ALA A 20 14.95 -11.55 2.94
CA ALA A 20 13.87 -11.44 1.98
C ALA A 20 13.61 -9.97 1.61
N VAL A 21 13.66 -9.06 2.59
CA VAL A 21 13.51 -7.62 2.35
C VAL A 21 14.62 -7.09 1.45
N LYS A 22 15.87 -7.49 1.70
CA LYS A 22 17.02 -7.14 0.84
C LYS A 22 16.84 -7.65 -0.58
N LEU A 23 16.38 -8.89 -0.75
CA LEU A 23 16.08 -9.46 -2.07
C LEU A 23 14.98 -8.67 -2.79
N TRP A 24 13.88 -8.35 -2.12
CA TRP A 24 12.79 -7.56 -2.69
C TRP A 24 13.22 -6.15 -3.07
N LEU A 25 14.07 -5.52 -2.25
CA LEU A 25 14.64 -4.22 -2.55
C LEU A 25 15.44 -4.28 -3.86
N VAL A 26 16.39 -5.22 -3.97
CA VAL A 26 17.18 -5.38 -5.20
C VAL A 26 16.29 -5.68 -6.40
N LEU A 27 15.28 -6.53 -6.24
CA LEU A 27 14.41 -6.95 -7.32
C LEU A 27 13.52 -5.80 -7.83
N ILE A 28 12.96 -4.95 -6.95
CA ILE A 28 12.20 -3.77 -7.38
C ILE A 28 13.12 -2.76 -8.08
N ILE A 29 14.35 -2.55 -7.58
CA ILE A 29 15.33 -1.67 -8.24
C ILE A 29 15.64 -2.19 -9.65
N LEU A 30 15.89 -3.49 -9.80
CA LEU A 30 16.18 -4.10 -11.11
C LEU A 30 14.99 -3.98 -12.06
N ILE A 31 13.78 -4.30 -11.60
CA ILE A 31 12.56 -4.14 -12.42
C ILE A 31 12.40 -2.68 -12.85
N ARG A 32 12.54 -1.74 -11.91
CA ARG A 32 12.35 -0.32 -12.21
C ARG A 32 13.42 0.19 -13.16
N SER A 33 14.69 -0.14 -12.93
CA SER A 33 15.81 0.25 -13.79
C SER A 33 15.68 -0.36 -15.18
N ALA A 34 15.28 -1.62 -15.31
CA ALA A 34 15.04 -2.24 -16.60
C ALA A 34 13.93 -1.51 -17.37
N VAL A 35 12.82 -1.18 -16.71
CA VAL A 35 11.71 -0.46 -17.33
C VAL A 35 12.09 0.97 -17.73
N THR A 36 12.91 1.67 -16.94
CA THR A 36 13.23 3.09 -17.16
C THR A 36 14.45 3.33 -18.03
N MET A 37 15.44 2.44 -18.02
CA MET A 37 16.73 2.62 -18.70
C MET A 37 16.84 1.88 -20.02
N LEU A 38 16.09 0.79 -20.23
CA LEU A 38 16.16 0.08 -21.50
C LEU A 38 15.64 0.99 -22.64
N PRO A 39 16.40 1.12 -23.75
CA PRO A 39 15.99 1.92 -24.91
C PRO A 39 14.96 1.16 -25.75
N ILE A 40 13.87 0.72 -25.13
CA ILE A 40 12.80 -0.05 -25.76
C ILE A 40 11.60 0.86 -25.99
N GLY A 41 11.04 0.78 -27.20
CA GLY A 41 9.87 1.54 -27.60
C GLY A 41 10.16 2.99 -27.98
N ASP A 42 9.10 3.75 -28.16
CA ASP A 42 9.13 5.14 -28.62
C ASP A 42 8.80 6.06 -27.44
N ARG A 43 9.79 6.85 -27.01
CA ARG A 43 9.66 7.79 -25.89
C ARG A 43 9.08 9.13 -26.29
N ASN A 44 8.74 9.32 -27.57
CA ASN A 44 8.06 10.49 -28.03
C ASN A 44 6.54 10.31 -27.87
N PHE A 45 5.96 10.97 -26.87
CA PHE A 45 4.53 10.89 -26.55
C PHE A 45 3.73 12.03 -27.19
N VAL A 46 3.95 12.29 -28.50
CA VAL A 46 3.28 13.39 -29.25
C VAL A 46 1.75 13.31 -29.14
N PHE A 47 1.18 12.10 -29.18
CA PHE A 47 -0.26 11.93 -29.04
C PHE A 47 -0.76 12.50 -27.70
N MET A 48 0.03 12.39 -26.63
CA MET A 48 -0.37 12.85 -25.31
C MET A 48 -0.33 14.39 -25.23
N SER A 49 0.71 15.03 -25.79
CA SER A 49 0.73 16.49 -25.89
C SER A 49 -0.41 17.00 -26.75
N TYR A 50 -0.70 16.35 -27.87
CA TYR A 50 -1.80 16.71 -28.77
C TYR A 50 -3.18 16.70 -28.09
N TYR A 51 -3.45 15.72 -27.22
CA TYR A 51 -4.69 15.68 -26.44
C TYR A 51 -4.70 16.67 -25.27
N LEU A 52 -3.55 16.91 -24.63
CA LEU A 52 -3.45 17.83 -23.49
C LEU A 52 -3.50 19.31 -23.90
N THR A 53 -3.00 19.66 -25.09
CA THR A 53 -3.07 21.04 -25.62
C THR A 53 -4.44 21.38 -26.19
N GLY A 54 -5.30 20.38 -26.41
CA GLY A 54 -6.64 20.59 -26.96
C GLY A 54 -6.68 20.72 -28.49
N GLU A 55 -5.54 20.52 -29.18
CA GLU A 55 -5.46 20.53 -30.66
C GLU A 55 -6.42 19.54 -31.33
N PHE A 56 -6.80 18.48 -30.60
CA PHE A 56 -7.87 17.56 -30.99
C PHE A 56 -9.22 18.28 -31.25
N PHE A 57 -9.60 19.23 -30.40
CA PHE A 57 -10.86 19.98 -30.56
C PHE A 57 -10.83 20.93 -31.76
N GLU A 58 -9.65 21.40 -32.14
CA GLU A 58 -9.47 22.31 -33.28
C GLU A 58 -9.42 21.56 -34.61
N THR A 59 -8.72 20.41 -34.65
CA THR A 59 -8.43 19.71 -35.91
C THR A 59 -9.29 18.47 -36.14
N GLY A 60 -9.97 17.95 -35.11
CA GLY A 60 -10.82 16.76 -35.19
C GLY A 60 -10.08 15.46 -35.52
N LYS A 61 -8.74 15.46 -35.57
CA LYS A 61 -7.93 14.29 -35.94
C LYS A 61 -7.64 13.44 -34.72
N ILE A 62 -7.87 12.13 -34.82
CA ILE A 62 -7.51 11.20 -33.74
C ILE A 62 -6.05 10.77 -33.95
N VAL A 63 -5.17 11.20 -33.05
CA VAL A 63 -3.76 10.79 -33.04
C VAL A 63 -3.60 9.61 -32.09
N LEU A 64 -3.34 8.42 -32.63
CA LEU A 64 -3.18 7.21 -31.84
C LEU A 64 -1.73 7.05 -31.33
N PRO A 65 -1.52 6.38 -30.18
CA PRO A 65 -0.18 6.03 -29.70
C PRO A 65 0.53 5.11 -30.69
N THR A 66 1.85 5.29 -30.84
CA THR A 66 2.66 4.39 -31.67
C THR A 66 2.79 3.02 -31.01
N THR A 67 3.14 1.98 -31.79
CA THR A 67 3.46 0.66 -31.23
C THR A 67 4.57 0.76 -30.18
N GLY A 68 5.55 1.64 -30.39
CA GLY A 68 6.60 1.93 -29.42
C GLY A 68 6.08 2.52 -28.11
N ASN A 69 5.13 3.46 -28.15
CA ASN A 69 4.49 3.99 -26.94
C ASN A 69 3.72 2.88 -26.19
N LEU A 70 2.98 2.03 -26.92
CA LEU A 70 2.22 0.92 -26.34
C LEU A 70 3.13 -0.09 -25.63
N ILE A 71 4.30 -0.40 -26.19
CA ILE A 71 5.30 -1.26 -25.54
C ILE A 71 5.76 -0.64 -24.22
N ILE A 72 6.04 0.67 -24.19
CA ILE A 72 6.44 1.36 -22.95
C ILE A 72 5.32 1.30 -21.92
N PHE A 73 4.07 1.59 -22.30
CA PHE A 73 2.94 1.47 -21.38
C PHE A 73 2.83 0.06 -20.81
N GLY A 74 2.94 -0.97 -21.66
CA GLY A 74 2.95 -2.37 -21.23
C GLY A 74 4.06 -2.67 -20.21
N LEU A 75 5.29 -2.25 -20.50
CA LEU A 75 6.44 -2.44 -19.59
C LEU A 75 6.26 -1.74 -18.25
N TYR A 76 5.79 -0.49 -18.24
CA TYR A 76 5.51 0.25 -17.01
C TYR A 76 4.36 -0.37 -16.21
N SER A 77 3.30 -0.82 -16.89
CA SER A 77 2.19 -1.52 -16.25
C SER A 77 2.63 -2.85 -15.62
N ILE A 78 3.42 -3.66 -16.33
CA ILE A 78 3.96 -4.93 -15.82
C ILE A 78 4.89 -4.68 -14.64
N GLY A 79 5.84 -3.74 -14.78
CA GLY A 79 6.78 -3.40 -13.70
C GLY A 79 6.06 -2.91 -12.44
N THR A 80 5.04 -2.06 -12.61
CA THR A 80 4.21 -1.57 -11.49
C THR A 80 3.39 -2.70 -10.87
N PHE A 81 2.82 -3.59 -11.67
CA PHE A 81 2.09 -4.76 -11.18
C PHE A 81 2.98 -5.68 -10.34
N LEU A 82 4.20 -5.95 -10.79
CA LEU A 82 5.19 -6.73 -10.03
C LEU A 82 5.58 -6.02 -8.72
N ALA A 83 5.78 -4.71 -8.74
CA ALA A 83 6.05 -3.93 -7.54
C ALA A 83 4.88 -4.00 -6.53
N ILE A 84 3.64 -3.92 -6.99
CA ILE A 84 2.43 -4.10 -6.16
C ILE A 84 2.43 -5.50 -5.54
N CYS A 85 2.70 -6.55 -6.34
CA CYS A 85 2.77 -7.93 -5.86
C CYS A 85 3.81 -8.10 -4.74
N ILE A 86 5.01 -7.54 -4.92
CA ILE A 86 6.08 -7.58 -3.90
C ILE A 86 5.66 -6.80 -2.65
N GLY A 87 5.03 -5.63 -2.82
CA GLY A 87 4.49 -4.86 -1.70
C GLY A 87 3.42 -5.62 -0.91
N LEU A 88 2.55 -6.37 -1.58
CA LEU A 88 1.54 -7.21 -0.94
C LEU A 88 2.17 -8.38 -0.18
N ILE A 89 3.17 -9.06 -0.76
CA ILE A 89 3.92 -10.12 -0.06
C ILE A 89 4.57 -9.54 1.20
N TYR A 90 5.24 -8.39 1.07
CA TYR A 90 5.86 -7.71 2.21
C TYR A 90 4.83 -7.41 3.30
N ALA A 91 3.68 -6.84 2.94
CA ALA A 91 2.63 -6.46 3.88
C ALA A 91 2.07 -7.69 4.62
N GLU A 92 1.86 -8.80 3.92
CA GLU A 92 1.41 -10.05 4.52
C GLU A 92 2.46 -10.66 5.45
N VAL A 93 3.74 -10.72 5.03
CA VAL A 93 4.83 -11.22 5.87
C VAL A 93 4.96 -10.40 7.15
N PHE A 94 4.83 -9.08 7.07
CA PHE A 94 4.80 -8.22 8.26
C PHE A 94 3.67 -8.60 9.22
N ILE A 95 2.47 -8.83 8.70
CA ILE A 95 1.31 -9.21 9.51
C ILE A 95 1.50 -10.59 10.16
N LEU A 96 2.06 -11.55 9.42
CA LEU A 96 2.36 -12.90 9.90
C LEU A 96 3.42 -12.89 11.01
N GLU A 97 4.49 -12.11 10.85
CA GLU A 97 5.55 -12.00 11.87
C GLU A 97 5.01 -11.40 13.19
N ASN A 98 4.10 -10.42 13.07
CA ASN A 98 3.46 -9.79 14.22
C ASN A 98 2.29 -10.61 14.79
N GLU A 99 1.85 -11.67 14.12
CA GLU A 99 0.79 -12.55 14.60
C GLU A 99 1.15 -13.20 15.95
N SER A 100 2.44 -13.50 16.15
CA SER A 100 2.98 -14.02 17.42
C SER A 100 2.82 -13.07 18.60
N LYS A 101 2.71 -11.76 18.36
CA LYS A 101 2.57 -10.73 19.39
C LYS A 101 1.10 -10.43 19.73
N ARG A 102 0.15 -11.14 19.09
CA ARG A 102 -1.28 -10.93 19.28
C ARG A 102 -1.74 -11.45 20.62
N THR A 103 -2.34 -10.57 21.40
CA THR A 103 -3.00 -10.89 22.66
C THR A 103 -4.52 -10.85 22.47
N ASP A 104 -5.24 -11.65 23.25
CA ASP A 104 -6.71 -11.69 23.23
C ASP A 104 -7.36 -10.45 23.88
N ARG A 105 -6.53 -9.57 24.45
CA ARG A 105 -6.91 -8.27 25.00
C ARG A 105 -6.03 -7.19 24.39
N ILE A 106 -6.57 -6.00 24.19
CA ILE A 106 -5.79 -4.82 23.78
C ILE A 106 -4.91 -4.40 24.97
N ARG A 107 -3.59 -4.49 24.81
CA ARG A 107 -2.62 -3.93 25.77
C ARG A 107 -2.04 -2.66 25.16
N LEU A 108 -2.35 -1.52 25.77
CA LEU A 108 -1.81 -0.22 25.37
C LEU A 108 -0.85 0.27 26.46
N SER A 109 0.40 0.45 26.05
CA SER A 109 1.46 1.17 26.74
C SER A 109 1.73 2.51 26.05
N SER A 110 2.47 3.39 26.71
CA SER A 110 2.88 4.70 26.16
C SER A 110 3.70 4.58 24.85
N ASN A 111 4.34 3.44 24.60
CA ASN A 111 5.15 3.22 23.41
C ASN A 111 4.36 2.63 22.24
N ASP A 112 3.13 2.15 22.47
CA ASP A 112 2.32 1.52 21.43
C ASP A 112 1.66 2.55 20.50
N ILE A 113 1.32 2.11 19.30
CA ILE A 113 0.50 2.83 18.34
C ILE A 113 -0.79 2.06 18.15
N PHE A 114 -1.92 2.73 18.38
CA PHE A 114 -3.24 2.16 18.14
C PHE A 114 -4.18 3.22 17.60
N MET A 115 -5.08 2.82 16.70
CA MET A 115 -5.99 3.74 16.05
C MET A 115 -7.44 3.31 16.27
N VAL A 116 -8.24 4.22 16.80
CA VAL A 116 -9.68 4.03 17.01
C VAL A 116 -10.45 4.99 16.10
N PRO A 117 -11.45 4.51 15.33
CA PRO A 117 -12.28 5.39 14.52
C PRO A 117 -13.06 6.35 15.43
N VAL A 118 -12.96 7.66 15.18
CA VAL A 118 -13.59 8.71 16.01
C VAL A 118 -15.10 8.50 16.19
N LYS A 119 -15.80 7.99 15.16
CA LYS A 119 -17.24 7.68 15.24
C LYS A 119 -17.62 6.60 16.25
N LYS A 120 -16.66 5.78 16.69
CA LYS A 120 -16.87 4.70 17.68
C LYS A 120 -16.52 5.13 19.11
N ILE A 121 -15.93 6.31 19.28
CA ILE A 121 -15.75 6.95 20.57
C ILE A 121 -17.10 7.60 20.87
N GLY A 122 -17.80 7.13 21.91
CA GLY A 122 -19.20 7.47 22.18
C GLY A 122 -19.47 8.98 22.10
N LYS A 123 -20.54 9.39 21.41
CA LYS A 123 -20.91 10.80 21.17
C LYS A 123 -21.19 11.64 22.44
N GLY A 124 -21.09 11.06 23.64
CA GLY A 124 -21.34 11.72 24.92
C GLY A 124 -20.19 11.62 25.93
N GLU A 125 -19.13 10.87 25.66
CA GLU A 125 -18.01 10.72 26.61
C GLU A 125 -16.94 11.79 26.31
N ARG A 126 -16.94 12.87 27.10
CA ARG A 126 -15.84 13.84 27.13
C ARG A 126 -14.71 13.23 27.95
N PHE A 127 -13.76 12.59 27.28
CA PHE A 127 -12.51 12.17 27.91
C PHE A 127 -11.70 13.43 28.27
N GLN A 128 -11.41 13.61 29.56
CA GLN A 128 -10.59 14.73 30.02
C GLN A 128 -9.10 14.39 29.96
N ASP A 129 -8.75 13.09 29.89
CA ASP A 129 -7.39 12.59 29.89
C ASP A 129 -7.19 11.41 28.91
N ILE A 130 -5.97 11.24 28.40
CA ILE A 130 -5.52 10.14 27.54
C ILE A 130 -5.64 8.80 28.27
N ASP A 131 -5.47 8.77 29.59
CA ASP A 131 -5.59 7.55 30.38
C ASP A 131 -7.03 7.04 30.43
N GLN A 132 -8.02 7.93 30.56
CA GLN A 132 -9.43 7.59 30.50
C GLN A 132 -9.81 7.01 29.12
N LEU A 133 -9.30 7.62 28.05
CA LEU A 133 -9.48 7.10 26.69
C LEU A 133 -8.81 5.73 26.53
N THR A 134 -7.63 5.54 27.10
CA THR A 134 -6.88 4.28 27.03
C THR A 134 -7.65 3.15 27.75
N GLU A 135 -8.20 3.43 28.92
CA GLU A 135 -9.07 2.47 29.62
C GLU A 135 -10.34 2.14 28.85
N TYR A 136 -11.03 3.15 28.32
CA TYR A 136 -12.23 2.95 27.50
C TYR A 136 -11.93 2.05 26.30
N VAL A 137 -10.79 2.27 25.64
CA VAL A 137 -10.41 1.48 24.49
C VAL A 137 -10.13 0.02 24.86
N LYS A 138 -9.44 -0.21 25.98
CA LYS A 138 -9.17 -1.56 26.50
C LYS A 138 -10.45 -2.32 26.85
N LYS A 139 -11.48 -1.62 27.36
CA LYS A 139 -12.76 -2.21 27.77
C LYS A 139 -13.71 -2.44 26.59
N THR A 140 -13.77 -1.50 25.65
CA THR A 140 -14.80 -1.46 24.59
C THR A 140 -14.39 -2.22 23.33
N PHE A 141 -13.10 -2.27 23.01
CA PHE A 141 -12.63 -2.87 21.76
C PHE A 141 -11.94 -4.21 22.04
N LEU A 142 -12.43 -5.24 21.35
CA LEU A 142 -11.77 -6.54 21.31
C LEU A 142 -10.92 -6.67 20.03
N PRO A 143 -9.73 -7.29 20.11
CA PRO A 143 -8.96 -7.70 18.94
C PRO A 143 -9.80 -8.58 18.01
N SER A 144 -9.42 -8.68 16.74
CA SER A 144 -10.04 -9.67 15.86
C SER A 144 -9.66 -11.08 16.30
N ASP A 145 -10.65 -11.97 16.38
CA ASP A 145 -10.47 -13.40 16.70
C ASP A 145 -9.69 -14.15 15.60
N PHE A 146 -9.50 -13.54 14.44
CA PHE A 146 -8.82 -14.20 13.33
C PHE A 146 -7.31 -14.38 13.62
N LYS A 147 -6.92 -15.64 13.80
CA LYS A 147 -5.53 -16.12 13.82
C LYS A 147 -5.37 -17.15 12.71
N ARG A 148 -4.38 -16.94 11.86
CA ARG A 148 -4.01 -17.85 10.77
C ARG A 148 -3.32 -19.10 11.31
N PHE A 149 -2.52 -18.95 12.37
CA PHE A 149 -1.89 -20.06 13.07
C PHE A 149 -2.43 -20.15 14.49
N ALA A 150 -3.43 -21.02 14.67
CA ALA A 150 -4.13 -21.21 15.94
C ALA A 150 -3.24 -21.91 16.99
N ASP A 151 -2.29 -22.74 16.57
CA ASP A 151 -1.55 -23.62 17.46
C ASP A 151 -0.11 -23.15 17.73
N ASN A 152 0.35 -23.24 18.99
CA ASN A 152 1.69 -22.80 19.40
C ASN A 152 2.80 -23.75 18.91
N LYS A 153 2.44 -24.95 18.46
CA LYS A 153 3.38 -26.00 18.02
C LYS A 153 4.06 -25.70 16.68
N ASP A 154 3.49 -24.82 15.86
CA ASP A 154 4.04 -24.43 14.55
C ASP A 154 4.99 -23.21 14.61
N LYS A 155 5.21 -22.62 15.80
CA LYS A 155 5.76 -21.26 15.93
C LYS A 155 7.29 -21.08 15.94
N PRO A 156 8.18 -22.00 16.40
CA PRO A 156 9.55 -21.58 16.71
C PRO A 156 10.63 -21.86 15.65
N LYS A 157 10.40 -22.61 14.55
CA LYS A 157 11.52 -23.10 13.70
C LYS A 157 11.70 -22.47 12.32
N GLN A 158 10.96 -21.42 11.99
CA GLN A 158 10.70 -21.22 10.58
C GLN A 158 10.58 -19.71 10.28
N LYS A 159 11.71 -19.07 9.95
CA LYS A 159 11.76 -17.70 9.37
C LYS A 159 11.37 -17.69 7.88
N LEU A 160 11.47 -18.83 7.19
CA LEU A 160 11.18 -18.99 5.76
C LEU A 160 9.74 -19.39 5.36
N PRO A 161 8.84 -19.90 6.23
CA PRO A 161 7.52 -20.31 5.77
C PRO A 161 6.64 -19.09 5.52
N TYR A 162 6.86 -17.94 6.19
CA TYR A 162 6.00 -16.77 6.03
C TYR A 162 6.10 -16.24 4.60
N VAL A 163 7.33 -16.16 4.07
CA VAL A 163 7.57 -15.76 2.68
C VAL A 163 6.96 -16.76 1.71
N ARG A 164 7.18 -18.07 1.91
CA ARG A 164 6.59 -19.11 1.05
C ARG A 164 5.06 -19.11 1.09
N THR A 165 4.50 -18.86 2.27
CA THR A 165 3.06 -18.79 2.51
C THR A 165 2.48 -17.58 1.79
N ALA A 166 3.04 -16.40 2.00
CA ALA A 166 2.60 -15.16 1.35
C ALA A 166 2.74 -15.24 -0.19
N LEU A 167 3.80 -15.87 -0.69
CA LEU A 167 3.95 -16.11 -2.13
C LEU A 167 2.84 -17.02 -2.68
N LYS A 168 2.51 -18.10 -1.96
CA LYS A 168 1.43 -19.02 -2.35
C LYS A 168 0.07 -18.30 -2.33
N ASP A 169 -0.19 -17.47 -1.32
CA ASP A 169 -1.44 -16.72 -1.22
C ASP A 169 -1.55 -15.65 -2.31
N LEU A 170 -0.45 -14.95 -2.62
CA LEU A 170 -0.38 -14.02 -3.74
C LEU A 170 -0.71 -14.74 -5.05
N LEU A 171 -0.02 -15.85 -5.36
CA LEU A 171 -0.24 -16.59 -6.60
C LEU A 171 -1.70 -17.03 -6.76
N ARG A 172 -2.33 -17.46 -5.67
CA ARG A 172 -3.77 -17.77 -5.65
C ARG A 172 -4.64 -16.53 -5.86
N PHE A 173 -4.21 -15.37 -5.37
CA PHE A 173 -4.95 -14.12 -5.46
C PHE A 173 -4.79 -13.39 -6.81
N ILE A 174 -3.77 -13.68 -7.63
CA ILE A 174 -3.53 -12.99 -8.91
C ILE A 174 -4.81 -12.79 -9.76
N PRO A 175 -5.66 -13.80 -10.00
CA PRO A 175 -6.90 -13.59 -10.77
C PRO A 175 -7.85 -12.59 -10.10
N GLY A 176 -7.99 -12.66 -8.76
CA GLY A 176 -8.79 -11.73 -7.98
C GLY A 176 -8.20 -10.32 -7.93
N LEU A 177 -6.88 -10.20 -7.92
CA LEU A 177 -6.16 -8.92 -7.99
C LEU A 177 -6.39 -8.26 -9.36
N LEU A 178 -6.32 -9.02 -10.46
CA LEU A 178 -6.61 -8.52 -11.79
C LEU A 178 -8.06 -8.03 -11.91
N LEU A 179 -9.02 -8.78 -11.36
CA LEU A 179 -10.42 -8.35 -11.32
C LEU A 179 -10.59 -7.06 -10.49
N LEU A 180 -9.92 -6.97 -9.34
CA LEU A 180 -9.93 -5.77 -8.51
C LEU A 180 -9.33 -4.56 -9.23
N ILE A 181 -8.22 -4.74 -9.95
CA ILE A 181 -7.59 -3.69 -10.76
C ILE A 181 -8.55 -3.26 -11.88
N LEU A 182 -9.19 -4.20 -12.58
CA LEU A 182 -10.16 -3.89 -13.62
C LEU A 182 -11.35 -3.10 -13.06
N LEU A 183 -11.89 -3.51 -11.91
CA LEU A 183 -12.95 -2.78 -11.22
C LEU A 183 -12.52 -1.34 -10.88
N LEU A 184 -11.33 -1.18 -10.30
CA LEU A 184 -10.78 0.14 -9.97
C LEU A 184 -10.54 0.99 -11.22
N LEU A 185 -10.15 0.38 -12.34
CA LEU A 185 -9.98 1.07 -13.62
C LEU A 185 -11.32 1.57 -14.17
N ILE A 186 -12.38 0.77 -14.10
CA ILE A 186 -13.74 1.21 -14.47
C ILE A 186 -14.16 2.40 -13.60
N VAL A 187 -13.95 2.32 -12.29
CA VAL A 187 -14.24 3.43 -11.37
C VAL A 187 -13.40 4.66 -11.70
N LEU A 188 -12.13 4.49 -12.06
CA LEU A 188 -11.23 5.57 -12.46
C LEU A 188 -11.75 6.28 -13.72
N LEU A 189 -12.17 5.53 -14.74
CA LEU A 189 -12.73 6.08 -15.97
C LEU A 189 -13.99 6.91 -15.70
N ILE A 190 -14.91 6.39 -14.90
CA ILE A 190 -16.15 7.11 -14.52
C ILE A 190 -15.81 8.34 -13.66
N SER A 191 -14.84 8.22 -12.75
CA SER A 191 -14.46 9.30 -11.83
C SER A 191 -13.65 10.41 -12.49
N SER A 192 -13.13 10.19 -13.71
CA SER A 192 -12.34 11.17 -14.44
C SER A 192 -13.11 12.47 -14.71
N THR A 193 -14.41 12.38 -14.91
CA THR A 193 -15.31 13.53 -15.10
C THR A 193 -15.65 14.24 -13.79
N LEU A 194 -15.31 13.66 -12.63
CA LEU A 194 -15.67 14.13 -11.28
C LEU A 194 -14.44 14.46 -10.43
N ILE A 195 -13.38 14.99 -11.06
CA ILE A 195 -12.14 15.45 -10.39
C ILE A 195 -11.46 14.31 -9.59
N MET A 196 -11.67 13.04 -9.97
CA MET A 196 -11.10 11.86 -9.31
C MET A 196 -11.49 11.64 -7.84
N ILE A 197 -12.35 12.48 -7.26
CA ILE A 197 -12.79 12.36 -5.86
C ILE A 197 -13.48 10.99 -5.62
N PRO A 198 -14.42 10.52 -6.48
CA PRO A 198 -15.08 9.24 -6.25
C PRO A 198 -14.10 8.06 -6.29
N PHE A 199 -13.12 8.10 -7.20
CA PHE A 199 -12.07 7.09 -7.27
C PHE A 199 -11.26 7.00 -5.99
N ILE A 200 -10.82 8.14 -5.44
CA ILE A 200 -10.06 8.16 -4.19
C ILE A 200 -10.89 7.55 -3.05
N ILE A 201 -12.18 7.90 -2.94
CA ILE A 201 -13.06 7.35 -1.91
C ILE A 201 -13.19 5.83 -2.04
N VAL A 202 -13.42 5.32 -3.26
CA VAL A 202 -13.56 3.88 -3.52
C VAL A 202 -12.24 3.14 -3.26
N LEU A 203 -11.11 3.71 -3.67
CA LEU A 203 -9.78 3.15 -3.39
C LEU A 203 -9.57 2.96 -1.89
N PHE A 204 -9.89 3.96 -1.08
CA PHE A 204 -9.78 3.84 0.39
C PHE A 204 -10.82 2.93 1.03
N ILE A 205 -11.97 2.69 0.38
CA ILE A 205 -12.94 1.69 0.81
C ILE A 205 -12.40 0.27 0.59
N LEU A 206 -11.77 0.03 -0.57
CA LEU A 206 -11.29 -1.28 -1.00
C LEU A 206 -9.82 -1.54 -0.63
N LEU A 207 -9.19 -0.61 0.09
CA LEU A 207 -7.77 -0.66 0.41
C LEU A 207 -7.36 -1.99 1.06
N PHE A 208 -8.14 -2.52 2.01
CA PHE A 208 -7.82 -3.77 2.72
C PHE A 208 -8.28 -5.04 1.99
N THR A 209 -8.93 -4.94 0.83
CA THR A 209 -9.41 -6.11 0.07
C THR A 209 -8.28 -7.10 -0.27
N PRO A 210 -7.10 -6.69 -0.77
CA PRO A 210 -5.99 -7.61 -1.02
C PRO A 210 -5.57 -8.43 0.20
N LEU A 211 -5.35 -7.77 1.35
CA LEU A 211 -4.95 -8.46 2.57
C LEU A 211 -6.06 -9.33 3.15
N ASN A 212 -7.32 -8.88 3.12
CA ASN A 212 -8.43 -9.74 3.52
C ASN A 212 -8.49 -11.00 2.64
N TYR A 213 -8.23 -10.90 1.34
CA TYR A 213 -8.20 -12.09 0.50
C TYR A 213 -7.00 -12.99 0.83
N MET A 214 -5.78 -12.44 0.84
CA MET A 214 -4.54 -13.21 0.99
C MET A 214 -4.41 -13.79 2.41
N TYR A 215 -4.47 -12.91 3.43
CA TYR A 215 -4.20 -13.28 4.81
C TYR A 215 -5.37 -14.05 5.44
N THR A 216 -6.61 -13.62 5.20
CA THR A 216 -7.80 -14.29 5.78
C THR A 216 -8.42 -15.37 4.89
N LYS A 217 -7.89 -15.58 3.67
CA LYS A 217 -8.36 -16.59 2.69
C LYS A 217 -9.84 -16.48 2.34
N ASN A 218 -10.41 -15.28 2.47
CA ASN A 218 -11.80 -15.01 2.14
C ASN A 218 -12.02 -14.94 0.63
N LYS A 219 -13.27 -15.16 0.19
CA LYS A 219 -13.67 -14.87 -1.21
C LYS A 219 -13.55 -13.36 -1.48
N LEU A 220 -13.38 -12.97 -2.75
CA LEU A 220 -13.18 -11.56 -3.14
C LEU A 220 -14.32 -10.64 -2.66
N ALA A 221 -15.58 -11.03 -2.92
CA ALA A 221 -16.75 -10.25 -2.50
C ALA A 221 -16.78 -10.02 -0.98
N ARG A 222 -16.54 -11.07 -0.17
CA ARG A 222 -16.46 -10.95 1.29
C ARG A 222 -15.28 -10.07 1.73
N SER A 223 -14.15 -10.14 1.03
CA SER A 223 -12.97 -9.33 1.30
C SER A 223 -13.20 -7.84 1.03
N MET A 224 -14.03 -7.51 0.03
CA MET A 224 -14.47 -6.14 -0.26
C MET A 224 -15.41 -5.61 0.82
N GLU A 225 -16.41 -6.41 1.22
CA GLU A 225 -17.33 -6.05 2.30
C GLU A 225 -16.60 -5.81 3.63
N LEU A 226 -15.67 -6.70 3.98
CA LEU A 226 -14.83 -6.54 5.17
C LEU A 226 -13.96 -5.29 5.09
N SER A 227 -13.36 -5.01 3.91
CA SER A 227 -12.58 -3.79 3.71
C SER A 227 -13.41 -2.53 3.96
N TYR A 228 -14.65 -2.48 3.45
CA TYR A 228 -15.56 -1.37 3.72
C TYR A 228 -15.85 -1.22 5.23
N ALA A 229 -16.15 -2.31 5.92
CA ALA A 229 -16.45 -2.30 7.35
C ALA A 229 -15.24 -1.87 8.21
N GLN A 230 -14.04 -2.33 7.85
CA GLN A 230 -12.79 -2.08 8.58
C GLN A 230 -12.27 -0.65 8.36
N THR A 231 -12.49 -0.07 7.19
CA THR A 231 -12.04 1.30 6.85
C THR A 231 -13.04 2.37 7.29
N LYS A 232 -14.25 1.98 7.73
CA LYS A 232 -15.31 2.90 8.16
C LYS A 232 -14.84 3.78 9.34
N GLY A 233 -14.81 5.09 9.10
CA GLY A 233 -14.41 6.09 10.10
C GLY A 233 -12.91 6.38 10.17
N ALA A 234 -12.09 5.75 9.31
CA ALA A 234 -10.64 5.92 9.26
C ALA A 234 -10.12 6.44 7.90
N LYS A 235 -11.00 6.55 6.89
CA LYS A 235 -10.64 6.87 5.49
C LYS A 235 -9.82 8.16 5.35
N LEU A 236 -10.24 9.24 5.99
CA LEU A 236 -9.54 10.53 5.93
C LEU A 236 -8.14 10.44 6.54
N THR A 237 -8.01 9.78 7.70
CA THR A 237 -6.72 9.59 8.37
C THR A 237 -5.76 8.76 7.53
N MET A 238 -6.27 7.69 6.91
CA MET A 238 -5.49 6.90 5.95
C MET A 238 -5.06 7.77 4.77
N PHE A 239 -6.00 8.46 4.11
CA PHE A 239 -5.73 9.36 2.98
C PHE A 239 -4.63 10.37 3.31
N VAL A 240 -4.77 11.12 4.40
CA VAL A 240 -3.78 12.11 4.84
C VAL A 240 -2.41 11.47 5.08
N SER A 241 -2.36 10.26 5.66
CA SER A 241 -1.08 9.59 5.94
C SER A 241 -0.38 9.12 4.66
N PHE A 242 -1.12 8.57 3.69
CA PHE A 242 -0.57 8.23 2.38
C PHE A 242 -0.18 9.49 1.59
N ALA A 243 -0.94 10.58 1.70
CA ALA A 243 -0.62 11.85 1.06
C ALA A 243 0.69 12.43 1.62
N ILE A 244 0.86 12.48 2.95
CA ILE A 244 2.10 12.97 3.58
C ILE A 244 3.29 12.09 3.19
N LEU A 245 3.14 10.76 3.22
CA LEU A 245 4.20 9.85 2.79
C LEU A 245 4.63 10.14 1.34
N ASN A 246 3.67 10.32 0.43
CA ASN A 246 3.94 10.66 -0.96
C ASN A 246 4.57 12.05 -1.12
N ILE A 247 4.13 13.05 -0.36
CA ILE A 247 4.72 14.41 -0.37
C ILE A 247 6.19 14.35 0.03
N ILE A 248 6.53 13.65 1.12
CA ILE A 248 7.93 13.52 1.59
C ILE A 248 8.78 12.85 0.51
N LEU A 249 8.30 11.74 -0.06
CA LEU A 249 9.06 11.01 -1.08
C LEU A 249 9.17 11.78 -2.40
N ASN A 250 8.13 12.48 -2.83
CA ASN A 250 8.17 13.31 -4.03
C ASN A 250 9.14 14.48 -3.85
N PHE A 251 9.15 15.12 -2.68
CA PHE A 251 10.09 16.20 -2.36
C PHE A 251 11.55 15.73 -2.54
N VAL A 252 11.88 14.54 -2.04
CA VAL A 252 13.21 13.95 -2.21
C VAL A 252 13.54 13.69 -3.68
N ILE A 253 12.61 13.13 -4.46
CA ILE A 253 12.82 12.92 -5.91
C ILE A 253 13.06 14.24 -6.64
N THR A 254 12.22 15.26 -6.39
CA THR A 254 12.35 16.57 -7.03
C THR A 254 13.70 17.22 -6.70
N LEU A 255 14.17 17.07 -5.45
CA LEU A 255 15.48 17.58 -5.04
C LEU A 255 16.62 16.88 -5.78
N PHE A 256 16.59 15.55 -5.91
CA PHE A 256 17.58 14.82 -6.70
C PHE A 256 17.50 15.12 -8.20
N GLN A 257 16.29 15.34 -8.73
CA GLN A 257 16.11 15.75 -10.12
C GLN A 257 16.76 17.10 -10.40
N LEU A 258 16.64 18.04 -9.47
CA LEU A 258 17.26 19.36 -9.57
C LEU A 258 18.80 19.27 -9.49
N MET A 259 19.32 18.46 -8.56
CA MET A 259 20.77 18.31 -8.37
C MET A 259 21.47 17.52 -9.48
N LEU A 260 20.73 16.67 -10.20
CA LEU A 260 21.27 15.77 -11.23
C LEU A 260 20.66 16.05 -12.61
N SER A 261 20.23 17.28 -12.87
CA SER A 261 19.63 17.68 -14.15
C SER A 261 20.50 17.30 -15.35
N ASP A 262 21.81 17.43 -15.20
CA ASP A 262 22.79 17.20 -16.27
C ASP A 262 23.25 15.74 -16.35
N TYR A 263 22.86 14.91 -15.37
CA TYR A 263 23.28 13.50 -15.24
C TYR A 263 22.08 12.57 -15.38
N HIS A 264 21.51 12.49 -16.58
CA HIS A 264 20.28 11.74 -16.85
C HIS A 264 20.31 10.28 -16.34
N TYR A 265 21.36 9.53 -16.66
CA TYR A 265 21.45 8.12 -16.24
C TYR A 265 21.61 7.97 -14.71
N SER A 266 22.39 8.86 -14.07
CA SER A 266 22.54 8.88 -12.61
C SER A 266 21.19 9.17 -11.93
N TYR A 267 20.42 10.11 -12.47
CA TYR A 267 19.07 10.38 -12.00
C TYR A 267 18.16 9.15 -12.10
N LEU A 268 18.18 8.42 -13.23
CA LEU A 268 17.37 7.21 -13.40
C LEU A 268 17.70 6.11 -12.37
N VAL A 269 18.98 5.94 -12.01
CA VAL A 269 19.39 4.96 -10.97
C VAL A 269 18.80 5.37 -9.62
N ILE A 270 18.94 6.65 -9.24
CA ILE A 270 18.44 7.16 -7.97
C ILE A 270 16.91 7.11 -7.92
N GLU A 271 16.24 7.43 -9.02
CA GLU A 271 14.78 7.29 -9.16
C GLU A 271 14.34 5.86 -8.87
N ALA A 272 15.03 4.85 -9.41
CA ALA A 272 14.73 3.45 -9.17
C ALA A 272 14.89 3.05 -7.69
N VAL A 273 15.91 3.58 -7.02
CA VAL A 273 16.11 3.40 -5.58
C VAL A 273 14.96 4.05 -4.80
N ILE A 274 14.65 5.32 -5.05
CA ILE A 274 13.59 6.03 -4.31
C ILE A 274 12.21 5.41 -4.59
N TYR A 275 11.95 4.95 -5.81
CA TYR A 275 10.74 4.19 -6.16
C TYR A 275 10.62 2.93 -5.30
N THR A 276 11.72 2.22 -5.09
CA THR A 276 11.73 1.03 -4.23
C THR A 276 11.44 1.37 -2.78
N PHE A 277 12.06 2.43 -2.25
CA PHE A 277 11.76 2.96 -0.92
C PHE A 277 10.28 3.30 -0.80
N ARG A 278 9.70 3.95 -1.81
CA ARG A 278 8.27 4.29 -1.87
C ARG A 278 7.38 3.05 -1.80
N VAL A 279 7.67 2.03 -2.59
CA VAL A 279 6.87 0.80 -2.62
C VAL A 279 6.89 0.12 -1.24
N LEU A 280 8.07 -0.04 -0.64
CA LEU A 280 8.22 -0.73 0.65
C LEU A 280 7.66 0.09 1.82
N SER A 281 7.86 1.41 1.84
CA SER A 281 7.29 2.27 2.88
C SER A 281 5.76 2.34 2.78
N THR A 282 5.22 2.36 1.56
CA THR A 282 3.76 2.31 1.31
C THR A 282 3.19 0.97 1.76
N ALA A 283 3.87 -0.14 1.45
CA ALA A 283 3.48 -1.47 1.89
C ALA A 283 3.49 -1.60 3.43
N ARG A 284 4.50 -1.02 4.10
CA ARG A 284 4.57 -0.96 5.58
C ARG A 284 3.48 -0.08 6.18
N LEU A 285 3.19 1.07 5.58
CA LEU A 285 2.09 1.93 6.01
C LEU A 285 0.74 1.20 5.90
N TYR A 286 0.54 0.55 4.75
CA TYR A 286 -0.63 -0.27 4.48
C TYR A 286 -0.81 -1.40 5.51
N SER A 287 0.26 -2.12 5.83
CA SER A 287 0.23 -3.22 6.80
C SER A 287 0.01 -2.76 8.23
N LEU A 288 0.57 -1.60 8.63
CA LEU A 288 0.30 -0.96 9.91
C LEU A 288 -1.18 -0.58 10.06
N PHE A 289 -1.76 0.05 9.03
CA PHE A 289 -3.19 0.37 9.03
C PHE A 289 -4.07 -0.88 9.11
N TYR A 290 -3.72 -1.93 8.37
CA TYR A 290 -4.44 -3.21 8.45
C TYR A 290 -4.37 -3.80 9.87
N GLN A 291 -3.20 -3.81 10.49
CA GLN A 291 -3.03 -4.31 11.86
C GLN A 291 -3.86 -3.52 12.88
N MET A 292 -3.85 -2.19 12.80
CA MET A 292 -4.59 -1.34 13.74
C MET A 292 -6.10 -1.34 13.51
N LEU A 293 -6.57 -1.34 12.26
CA LEU A 293 -7.98 -1.14 11.94
C LEU A 293 -8.72 -2.44 11.66
N ALA A 294 -8.13 -3.35 10.88
CA ALA A 294 -8.75 -4.62 10.53
C ALA A 294 -8.59 -5.65 11.66
N LEU A 295 -7.37 -5.78 12.18
CA LEU A 295 -7.04 -6.76 13.21
C LEU A 295 -7.22 -6.22 14.64
N ARG A 296 -7.37 -4.89 14.77
CA ARG A 296 -7.54 -4.17 16.04
C ARG A 296 -6.46 -4.48 17.04
N GLN A 297 -5.21 -4.38 16.58
CA GLN A 297 -4.05 -4.66 17.38
C GLN A 297 -3.12 -3.46 17.52
N PRO A 298 -2.66 -3.18 18.75
CA PRO A 298 -1.62 -2.18 18.95
C PRO A 298 -0.32 -2.67 18.33
N TYR A 299 0.45 -1.71 17.79
CA TYR A 299 1.79 -1.94 17.28
C TYR A 299 2.81 -1.31 18.24
N THR A 300 3.66 -2.15 18.83
CA THR A 300 4.76 -1.72 19.70
C THR A 300 5.96 -1.28 18.84
N VAL A 301 6.46 -0.08 19.12
CA VAL A 301 7.49 0.65 18.35
C VAL A 301 8.92 0.28 18.75
#